data_AF-A0A9D9AD44-F1
#
_entry.id   AF-A0A9D9AD44-F1
#
_cell.length_a   1.000
_cell.length_b   1.000
_cell.length_c   1.000
_cell.angle_alpha   90.00
_cell.angle_beta   90.00
_cell.angle_gamma   90.00
#
_symmetry.space_group_name_H-M   'P 1'
#
loop_
_entity.id
_entity.type
_entity.pdbx_description
1 polymer ?
#
loop_
_entity_poly.entity_id
_entity_poly.type
_entity_poly.pdbx_seq_one_letter_code
_entity_poly.pdbx_strand_id
1 'polypeptide(L)'
;MSDLVRRLLIAGLFLSLLAACGPIPKPFKAAPGAKEANPLLAIPDGAGVTVAPVQGADAALTGPLTEAMVAELQKVGIPASSGAALTNGILMEGIAAWRDGRADIQWVLTDPDGKEVAAVSANAASTRQAFQDGDPALVKILAERGAALVGTALGTEYAVSVIQEGARRVAVVGVEGAPGDGNRALSRAMTAVLKDAGVPLADAPEDAALLLAGAVTLDALDDGQERVQILWWLMDGDGTVLGKLDQENIVPAGSLNQRWGGAAYDAALANVAAVQEILDRIDEIRDIQRQATEPSLN
;
A
#
# COMPACT_ATOMS: atom_id res chain seq x y z
N MET A 1 23.72 -0.07 65.94
CA MET A 1 23.48 -0.54 64.56
C MET A 1 22.06 -0.16 64.16
N SER A 2 21.82 1.03 63.58
CA SER A 2 20.43 1.36 63.18
C SER A 2 20.24 2.52 62.19
N ASP A 3 21.15 3.49 62.05
CA ASP A 3 20.91 4.62 61.12
C ASP A 3 21.77 4.60 59.84
N LEU A 4 23.01 4.12 59.92
CA LEU A 4 23.90 4.07 58.74
C LEU A 4 23.43 3.03 57.71
N VAL A 5 22.99 1.85 58.19
CA VAL A 5 22.46 0.76 57.35
C VAL A 5 21.13 1.18 56.71
N ARG A 6 20.29 1.94 57.43
CA ARG A 6 19.01 2.42 56.94
C ARG A 6 19.17 3.50 55.86
N ARG A 7 20.16 4.40 55.99
CA ARG A 7 20.49 5.40 54.97
C ARG A 7 21.10 4.79 53.72
N LEU A 8 21.94 3.76 53.86
CA LEU A 8 22.50 3.00 52.73
C LEU A 8 21.42 2.20 51.98
N LEU A 9 20.43 1.64 52.69
CA LEU A 9 19.30 0.93 52.07
C LEU A 9 18.34 1.87 51.31
N ILE A 10 18.09 3.07 51.84
CA ILE A 10 17.21 4.05 51.17
C ILE A 10 17.90 4.65 49.92
N ALA A 11 19.22 4.88 49.98
CA ALA A 11 19.98 5.34 48.81
C ALA A 11 20.09 4.26 47.71
N GLY A 12 20.18 2.98 48.07
CA GLY A 12 20.15 1.86 47.11
C GLY A 12 18.78 1.65 46.45
N LEU A 13 17.69 1.93 47.16
CA LEU A 13 16.32 1.76 46.66
C LEU A 13 15.87 2.89 45.71
N PHE A 14 16.45 4.10 45.83
CA PHE A 14 16.16 5.20 44.91
C PHE A 14 16.96 5.11 43.59
N LEU A 15 18.08 4.40 43.57
CA LEU A 15 18.93 4.26 42.38
C LEU A 15 18.44 3.16 41.42
N SER A 16 17.59 2.25 41.88
CA SER A 16 17.03 1.13 41.09
C SER A 16 15.73 1.45 40.36
N LEU A 17 15.11 2.61 40.61
CA LEU A 17 13.87 3.06 39.94
C LEU A 17 14.12 3.82 38.62
N LEU A 18 15.36 4.15 38.26
CA LEU A 18 15.67 4.83 37.00
C LEU A 18 16.01 3.89 35.82
N ALA A 19 16.02 2.56 36.03
CA ALA A 19 16.38 1.58 35.00
C ALA A 19 15.17 0.89 34.34
N ALA A 20 13.95 1.39 34.49
CA ALA A 20 12.73 0.75 33.99
C ALA A 20 12.23 1.26 32.62
N CYS A 21 12.97 2.13 31.94
CA CYS A 21 12.76 2.38 30.52
C CYS A 21 13.61 1.38 29.72
N GLY A 22 13.06 0.18 29.47
CA GLY A 22 13.62 -0.76 28.51
C GLY A 22 13.72 -0.12 27.11
N PRO A 23 14.62 -0.61 26.23
CA PRO A 23 14.75 -0.08 24.89
C PRO A 23 13.40 -0.18 24.16
N ILE A 24 12.91 0.95 23.66
CA ILE A 24 11.70 1.01 22.85
C ILE A 24 11.93 0.10 21.63
N PRO A 25 11.07 -0.90 21.38
CA PRO A 25 11.17 -1.73 20.19
C PRO A 25 11.15 -0.82 18.96
N LYS A 26 12.19 -0.90 18.14
CA LYS A 26 12.28 -0.19 16.84
C LYS A 26 12.04 -1.22 15.74
N PRO A 27 10.78 -1.53 15.42
CA PRO A 27 10.48 -2.64 14.52
C PRO A 27 11.19 -2.47 13.18
N PHE A 28 11.16 -1.27 12.58
CA PHE A 28 11.68 -1.05 11.23
C PHE A 28 13.18 -0.74 11.14
N LYS A 29 13.93 -0.84 12.25
CA LYS A 29 15.37 -0.62 12.21
C LYS A 29 16.06 -1.89 11.70
N ALA A 30 16.70 -1.81 10.53
CA ALA A 30 17.45 -2.91 9.94
C ALA A 30 18.47 -3.50 10.94
N ALA A 31 18.39 -4.80 11.20
CA ALA A 31 19.47 -5.54 11.85
C ALA A 31 20.67 -5.66 10.89
N PRO A 32 21.94 -5.61 11.36
CA PRO A 32 23.08 -5.78 10.48
C PRO A 32 23.04 -7.17 9.85
N GLY A 33 22.77 -7.25 8.54
CA GLY A 33 22.88 -8.48 7.74
C GLY A 33 21.58 -9.12 7.24
N ALA A 34 20.39 -8.58 7.53
CA ALA A 34 19.14 -9.07 6.93
C ALA A 34 18.88 -8.38 5.58
N LYS A 35 19.69 -8.73 4.57
CA LYS A 35 19.30 -8.53 3.17
C LYS A 35 18.49 -9.76 2.76
N GLU A 36 17.19 -9.75 2.99
CA GLU A 36 16.33 -10.69 2.27
C GLU A 36 16.41 -10.35 0.78
N ALA A 37 16.52 -11.39 -0.05
CA ALA A 37 16.76 -11.27 -1.48
C ALA A 37 15.66 -10.41 -2.11
N ASN A 38 16.07 -9.30 -2.72
CA ASN A 38 15.18 -8.28 -3.27
C ASN A 38 14.33 -8.88 -4.42
N PRO A 39 13.00 -9.08 -4.23
CA PRO A 39 12.14 -9.66 -5.26
C PRO A 39 11.86 -8.70 -6.44
N LEU A 40 12.49 -7.52 -6.46
CA LEU A 40 12.39 -6.46 -7.48
C LEU A 40 12.89 -6.81 -8.89
N LEU A 41 13.34 -8.04 -9.17
CA LEU A 41 13.94 -8.37 -10.48
C LEU A 41 12.94 -8.73 -11.59
N ALA A 42 11.65 -8.78 -11.31
CA ALA A 42 10.60 -8.92 -12.32
C ALA A 42 9.66 -7.73 -12.21
N ILE A 43 9.73 -6.78 -13.14
CA ILE A 43 8.76 -5.68 -13.25
C ILE A 43 7.49 -6.26 -13.87
N PRO A 44 6.35 -6.33 -13.16
CA PRO A 44 5.06 -6.62 -13.75
C PRO A 44 4.33 -5.28 -13.91
N ASP A 45 4.24 -4.81 -15.15
CA ASP A 45 3.41 -3.68 -15.54
C ASP A 45 1.95 -3.90 -15.08
N GLY A 46 1.29 -2.86 -14.54
CA GLY A 46 -0.13 -2.92 -14.21
C GLY A 46 -0.68 -1.55 -13.80
N ALA A 47 -1.72 -1.07 -14.47
CA ALA A 47 -2.39 0.18 -14.11
C ALA A 47 -3.07 0.08 -12.72
N GLY A 48 -2.97 1.13 -11.91
CA GLY A 48 -3.69 1.24 -10.63
C GLY A 48 -5.21 1.24 -10.84
N VAL A 49 -5.96 0.73 -9.85
CA VAL A 49 -7.41 0.52 -9.93
C VAL A 49 -8.17 1.51 -9.06
N THR A 50 -9.00 2.38 -9.65
CA THR A 50 -9.94 3.21 -8.90
C THR A 50 -11.26 2.44 -8.73
N VAL A 51 -11.63 2.13 -7.50
CA VAL A 51 -12.88 1.42 -7.17
C VAL A 51 -14.00 2.43 -6.96
N ALA A 52 -15.02 2.39 -7.82
CA ALA A 52 -16.20 3.23 -7.69
C ALA A 52 -17.16 2.68 -6.60
N PRO A 53 -17.99 3.54 -6.00
CA PRO A 53 -19.04 3.09 -5.07
C PRO A 53 -19.94 2.03 -5.72
N VAL A 54 -20.10 0.90 -5.04
CA VAL A 54 -20.96 -0.21 -5.50
C VAL A 54 -22.41 0.26 -5.65
N GLN A 55 -23.05 -0.11 -6.74
CA GLN A 55 -24.46 0.19 -7.02
C GLN A 55 -25.36 -1.01 -6.70
N GLY A 56 -26.67 -0.81 -6.57
CA GLY A 56 -27.64 -1.91 -6.46
C GLY A 56 -27.84 -2.51 -5.05
N ALA A 57 -27.19 -1.96 -4.02
CA ALA A 57 -27.42 -2.31 -2.62
C ALA A 57 -27.59 -1.07 -1.73
N ASP A 58 -28.00 -1.29 -0.49
CA ASP A 58 -28.13 -0.23 0.50
C ASP A 58 -26.75 0.33 0.91
N ALA A 59 -26.73 1.55 1.44
CA ALA A 59 -25.50 2.23 1.87
C ALA A 59 -24.73 1.44 2.94
N ALA A 60 -25.44 0.64 3.74
CA ALA A 60 -24.87 -0.25 4.75
C ALA A 60 -23.92 -1.31 4.15
N LEU A 61 -24.18 -1.77 2.92
CA LEU A 61 -23.28 -2.67 2.19
C LEU A 61 -22.29 -1.90 1.31
N THR A 62 -22.78 -0.87 0.61
CA THR A 62 -22.04 -0.18 -0.46
C THR A 62 -20.71 0.41 -0.01
N GLY A 63 -20.74 1.21 1.06
CA GLY A 63 -19.53 1.85 1.59
C GLY A 63 -18.51 0.83 2.08
N PRO A 64 -18.87 -0.05 3.03
CA PRO A 64 -17.97 -1.08 3.54
C PRO A 64 -17.41 -2.01 2.47
N LEU A 65 -18.21 -2.38 1.46
CA LEU A 65 -17.73 -3.24 0.37
C LEU A 65 -16.74 -2.54 -0.56
N THR A 66 -16.93 -1.25 -0.83
CA THR A 66 -15.99 -0.45 -1.64
C THR A 66 -14.62 -0.37 -0.93
N GLU A 67 -14.62 -0.02 0.35
CA GLU A 67 -13.40 0.06 1.17
C GLU A 67 -12.73 -1.31 1.35
N ALA A 68 -13.53 -2.37 1.58
CA ALA A 68 -13.01 -3.73 1.67
C ALA A 68 -12.39 -4.18 0.35
N MET A 69 -12.99 -3.85 -0.80
CA MET A 69 -12.43 -4.19 -2.11
C MET A 69 -11.07 -3.52 -2.33
N VAL A 70 -10.95 -2.23 -2.02
CA VAL A 70 -9.65 -1.52 -2.08
C VAL A 70 -8.60 -2.22 -1.22
N ALA A 71 -8.93 -2.52 0.04
CA ALA A 71 -8.01 -3.20 0.94
C ALA A 71 -7.59 -4.59 0.44
N GLU A 72 -8.52 -5.37 -0.12
CA GLU A 72 -8.22 -6.71 -0.64
C GLU A 72 -7.42 -6.67 -1.95
N LEU A 73 -7.65 -5.69 -2.83
CA LEU A 73 -6.82 -5.46 -4.02
C LEU A 73 -5.38 -5.12 -3.63
N GLN A 74 -5.21 -4.23 -2.64
CA GLN A 74 -3.90 -3.85 -2.11
C GLN A 74 -3.17 -5.07 -1.51
N LYS A 75 -3.87 -5.94 -0.76
CA LYS A 75 -3.30 -7.20 -0.23
C LYS A 75 -2.79 -8.14 -1.30
N VAL A 76 -3.46 -8.22 -2.46
CA VAL A 76 -3.01 -9.06 -3.59
C VAL A 76 -2.03 -8.34 -4.51
N GLY A 77 -1.49 -7.20 -4.07
CA GLY A 77 -0.43 -6.48 -4.77
C GLY A 77 -0.91 -5.52 -5.86
N ILE A 78 -2.21 -5.23 -5.93
CA ILE A 78 -2.82 -4.34 -6.93
C ILE A 78 -3.03 -2.97 -6.28
N PRO A 79 -2.39 -1.90 -6.77
CA PRO A 79 -2.66 -0.56 -6.24
C PRO A 79 -4.12 -0.20 -6.51
N ALA A 80 -4.83 0.22 -5.46
CA ALA A 80 -6.23 0.62 -5.58
C ALA A 80 -6.58 1.79 -4.65
N SER A 81 -7.60 2.58 -5.02
CA SER A 81 -8.17 3.68 -4.20
C SER A 81 -9.69 3.79 -4.39
N SER A 82 -10.42 4.32 -3.39
CA SER A 82 -11.88 4.54 -3.43
C SER A 82 -12.31 5.95 -3.90
N GLY A 83 -11.38 6.77 -4.41
CA GLY A 83 -11.64 8.16 -4.83
C GLY A 83 -10.59 8.74 -5.77
N ALA A 84 -10.89 9.93 -6.32
CA ALA A 84 -10.17 10.68 -7.37
C ALA A 84 -9.47 9.79 -8.39
N ALA A 85 -10.12 9.56 -9.53
CA ALA A 85 -9.58 8.81 -10.65
C ALA A 85 -8.12 9.16 -10.88
N LEU A 86 -7.24 8.15 -10.79
CA LEU A 86 -5.93 8.24 -11.42
C LEU A 86 -6.22 8.61 -12.87
N THR A 87 -5.61 9.70 -13.36
CA THR A 87 -6.02 10.31 -14.64
C THR A 87 -5.99 9.32 -15.80
N ASN A 88 -5.17 8.25 -15.71
CA ASN A 88 -5.15 7.12 -16.63
C ASN A 88 -5.13 5.72 -15.94
N GLY A 89 -5.81 5.55 -14.79
CA GLY A 89 -5.96 4.25 -14.12
C GLY A 89 -7.16 3.42 -14.60
N ILE A 90 -7.22 2.14 -14.21
CA ILE A 90 -8.38 1.27 -14.45
C ILE A 90 -9.52 1.69 -13.54
N LEU A 91 -10.71 1.95 -14.10
CA LEU A 91 -11.93 2.16 -13.32
C LEU A 91 -12.62 0.81 -13.07
N MET A 92 -12.87 0.48 -11.80
CA MET A 92 -13.60 -0.71 -11.37
C MET A 92 -14.97 -0.33 -10.82
N GLU A 93 -16.02 -0.73 -11.52
CA GLU A 93 -17.43 -0.47 -11.17
C GLU A 93 -18.12 -1.75 -10.72
N GLY A 94 -18.87 -1.68 -9.61
CA GLY A 94 -19.56 -2.82 -9.03
C GLY A 94 -21.08 -2.66 -9.03
N ILE A 95 -21.81 -3.71 -9.39
CA ILE A 95 -23.27 -3.81 -9.23
C ILE A 95 -23.60 -5.02 -8.34
N ALA A 96 -24.17 -4.74 -7.18
CA ALA A 96 -24.65 -5.72 -6.23
C ALA A 96 -26.09 -6.15 -6.54
N ALA A 97 -26.35 -7.45 -6.40
CA ALA A 97 -27.67 -8.02 -6.52
C ALA A 97 -27.86 -9.21 -5.56
N TRP A 98 -29.09 -9.39 -5.09
CA TRP A 98 -29.48 -10.60 -4.37
C TRP A 98 -30.09 -11.62 -5.33
N ARG A 99 -29.49 -12.81 -5.46
CA ARG A 99 -29.92 -13.87 -6.38
C ARG A 99 -29.84 -15.24 -5.69
N ASP A 100 -30.93 -16.00 -5.71
CA ASP A 100 -30.96 -17.42 -5.29
C ASP A 100 -30.28 -17.73 -3.94
N GLY A 101 -30.53 -16.90 -2.92
CA GLY A 101 -29.93 -17.10 -1.58
C GLY A 101 -28.47 -16.63 -1.46
N ARG A 102 -27.99 -15.85 -2.43
CA ARG A 102 -26.64 -15.35 -2.51
C ARG A 102 -26.62 -13.85 -2.75
N ALA A 103 -25.61 -13.20 -2.18
CA ALA A 103 -25.15 -11.90 -2.64
C ALA A 103 -24.24 -12.13 -3.84
N ASP A 104 -24.49 -11.43 -4.93
CA ASP A 104 -23.70 -11.46 -6.16
C ASP A 104 -23.29 -10.04 -6.51
N ILE A 105 -21.99 -9.82 -6.70
CA ILE A 105 -21.41 -8.54 -7.09
C ILE A 105 -20.73 -8.73 -8.44
N GLN A 106 -21.26 -8.06 -9.45
CA GLN A 106 -20.67 -8.00 -10.78
C GLN A 106 -19.74 -6.81 -10.85
N TRP A 107 -18.49 -7.05 -11.22
CA TRP A 107 -17.47 -6.03 -11.36
C TRP A 107 -17.06 -5.92 -12.82
N VAL A 108 -16.99 -4.68 -13.31
CA VAL A 108 -16.47 -4.35 -14.64
C VAL A 108 -15.26 -3.45 -14.45
N LEU A 109 -14.17 -3.79 -15.12
CA LEU A 109 -12.93 -3.03 -15.13
C LEU A 109 -12.78 -2.41 -16.52
N THR A 110 -12.55 -1.11 -16.56
CA THR A 110 -12.37 -0.34 -17.81
C THR A 110 -11.05 0.40 -17.79
N ASP A 111 -10.37 0.46 -18.92
CA ASP A 111 -9.18 1.29 -19.09
C ASP A 111 -9.58 2.78 -19.22
N PRO A 112 -8.60 3.70 -19.27
CA PRO A 112 -8.87 5.14 -19.39
C PRO A 112 -9.61 5.54 -20.67
N ASP A 113 -9.51 4.73 -21.73
CA ASP A 113 -10.23 4.93 -22.98
C ASP A 113 -11.69 4.44 -22.90
N GLY A 114 -12.10 3.87 -21.74
CA GLY A 114 -13.42 3.32 -21.48
C GLY A 114 -13.64 1.92 -22.04
N LYS A 115 -12.57 1.23 -22.46
CA LYS A 115 -12.66 -0.14 -22.97
C LYS A 115 -12.64 -1.13 -21.81
N GLU A 116 -13.57 -2.08 -21.84
CA GLU A 116 -13.60 -3.17 -20.86
C GLU A 116 -12.34 -4.03 -20.95
N VAL A 117 -11.63 -4.13 -19.84
CA VAL A 117 -10.40 -4.93 -19.70
C VAL A 117 -10.68 -6.27 -19.04
N ALA A 118 -11.68 -6.31 -18.17
CA ALA A 118 -12.12 -7.51 -17.49
C ALA A 118 -13.53 -7.33 -16.90
N ALA A 119 -14.27 -8.44 -16.79
CA ALA A 119 -15.48 -8.52 -15.99
C ALA A 119 -15.43 -9.77 -15.11
N VAL A 120 -15.70 -9.60 -13.81
CA VAL A 120 -15.65 -10.70 -12.82
C VAL A 120 -16.90 -10.68 -11.94
N SER A 121 -17.32 -11.84 -11.45
CA SER A 121 -18.49 -11.96 -10.56
C SER A 121 -18.09 -12.64 -9.26
N ALA A 122 -18.17 -11.92 -8.15
CA ALA A 122 -17.94 -12.46 -6.81
C ALA A 122 -19.30 -12.72 -6.15
N ASN A 123 -19.50 -13.94 -5.64
CA ASN A 123 -20.73 -14.28 -4.92
C ASN A 123 -20.47 -15.03 -3.62
N ALA A 124 -21.40 -14.91 -2.69
CA ALA A 124 -21.38 -15.57 -1.39
C ALA A 124 -22.80 -15.97 -0.95
N ALA A 125 -22.93 -17.19 -0.42
CA ALA A 125 -24.17 -17.62 0.22
C ALA A 125 -24.35 -16.89 1.55
N SER A 126 -25.55 -16.36 1.78
CA SER A 126 -25.86 -15.60 3.01
C SER A 126 -27.38 -15.56 3.22
N THR A 127 -27.85 -14.62 4.05
CA THR A 127 -29.26 -14.28 4.16
C THR A 127 -29.55 -12.93 3.51
N ARG A 128 -30.80 -12.72 3.07
CA ARG A 128 -31.23 -11.43 2.53
C ARG A 128 -31.02 -10.30 3.54
N GLN A 129 -31.27 -10.58 4.82
CA GLN A 129 -31.07 -9.64 5.91
C GLN A 129 -29.59 -9.22 6.03
N ALA A 130 -28.67 -10.20 6.04
CA ALA A 130 -27.24 -9.92 6.09
C ALA A 130 -26.73 -9.10 4.88
N PHE A 131 -27.32 -9.31 3.69
CA PHE A 131 -27.03 -8.49 2.51
C PHE A 131 -27.54 -7.05 2.65
N GLN A 132 -28.76 -6.85 3.17
CA GLN A 132 -29.34 -5.53 3.41
C GLN A 132 -28.60 -4.75 4.51
N ASP A 133 -28.25 -5.44 5.60
CA ASP A 133 -27.61 -4.84 6.76
C ASP A 133 -26.09 -4.62 6.57
N GLY A 134 -25.52 -5.10 5.45
CA GLY A 134 -24.08 -4.98 5.20
C GLY A 134 -23.24 -5.78 6.19
N ASP A 135 -23.62 -7.04 6.46
CA ASP A 135 -22.94 -7.90 7.41
C ASP A 135 -21.42 -7.93 7.18
N PRO A 136 -20.58 -7.64 8.19
CA PRO A 136 -19.13 -7.53 8.01
C PRO A 136 -18.47 -8.80 7.48
N ALA A 137 -18.97 -9.99 7.85
CA ALA A 137 -18.40 -11.25 7.35
C ALA A 137 -18.77 -11.47 5.87
N LEU A 138 -19.99 -11.12 5.47
CA LEU A 138 -20.40 -11.12 4.07
C LEU A 138 -19.55 -10.15 3.23
N VAL A 139 -19.36 -8.92 3.70
CA VAL A 139 -18.53 -7.90 3.04
C VAL A 139 -17.11 -8.43 2.81
N LYS A 140 -16.47 -8.96 3.85
CA LYS A 140 -15.12 -9.52 3.78
C LYS A 140 -15.02 -10.63 2.72
N ILE A 141 -15.94 -11.61 2.74
CA ILE A 141 -15.93 -12.72 1.79
C ILE A 141 -16.07 -12.24 0.34
N LEU A 142 -16.96 -11.26 0.09
CA LEU A 142 -17.18 -10.72 -1.26
C LEU A 142 -15.96 -9.95 -1.76
N ALA A 143 -15.31 -9.16 -0.90
CA ALA A 143 -14.10 -8.42 -1.23
C ALA A 143 -12.91 -9.36 -1.53
N GLU A 144 -12.62 -10.33 -0.64
CA GLU A 144 -11.51 -11.28 -0.80
C GLU A 144 -11.63 -12.06 -2.12
N ARG A 145 -12.86 -12.53 -2.42
CA ARG A 145 -13.13 -13.26 -3.67
C ARG A 145 -13.01 -12.37 -4.90
N GLY A 146 -13.55 -11.15 -4.83
CA GLY A 146 -13.47 -10.21 -5.94
C GLY A 146 -12.04 -9.82 -6.26
N ALA A 147 -11.24 -9.47 -5.26
CA ALA A 147 -9.84 -9.12 -5.43
C ALA A 147 -9.01 -10.27 -6.04
N ALA A 148 -9.24 -11.52 -5.59
CA ALA A 148 -8.57 -12.68 -6.17
C ALA A 148 -8.93 -12.90 -7.66
N LEU A 149 -10.20 -12.69 -8.03
CA LEU A 149 -10.66 -12.78 -9.42
C LEU A 149 -10.05 -11.66 -10.27
N VAL A 150 -10.01 -10.43 -9.76
CA VAL A 150 -9.39 -9.28 -10.43
C VAL A 150 -7.89 -9.51 -10.63
N GLY A 151 -7.16 -9.98 -9.62
CA GLY A 151 -5.73 -10.28 -9.76
C GLY A 151 -5.44 -11.35 -10.80
N THR A 152 -6.32 -12.35 -10.92
CA THR A 152 -6.23 -13.35 -11.99
C THR A 152 -6.50 -12.73 -13.36
N ALA A 153 -7.51 -11.86 -13.47
CA ALA A 153 -7.91 -11.24 -14.73
C ALA A 153 -6.88 -10.21 -15.25
N LEU A 154 -6.24 -9.44 -14.37
CA LEU A 154 -5.23 -8.45 -14.75
C LEU A 154 -3.84 -9.08 -14.97
N GLY A 155 -3.54 -10.21 -14.35
CA GLY A 155 -2.25 -10.89 -14.42
C GLY A 155 -1.91 -11.58 -15.76
N THR A 156 -2.67 -11.34 -16.84
CA THR A 156 -2.47 -12.02 -18.13
C THR A 156 -1.97 -11.15 -19.28
N GLU A 157 -2.12 -9.81 -19.31
CA GLU A 157 -1.84 -9.09 -20.57
C GLU A 157 -1.61 -7.57 -20.51
N TYR A 158 -1.30 -6.96 -19.36
CA TYR A 158 -0.97 -5.53 -19.30
C TYR A 158 0.54 -5.29 -19.21
N ALA A 159 1.26 -5.63 -20.28
CA ALA A 159 2.67 -5.27 -20.46
C ALA A 159 2.84 -4.49 -21.77
N VAL A 160 2.56 -3.18 -21.76
CA VAL A 160 3.09 -2.29 -22.81
C VAL A 160 3.42 -0.92 -22.23
N SER A 161 4.71 -0.61 -22.33
CA SER A 161 5.42 0.66 -22.16
C SER A 161 4.63 1.93 -22.51
N VAL A 162 4.58 2.88 -21.56
CA VAL A 162 4.46 4.31 -21.89
C VAL A 162 5.84 4.95 -21.92
N ILE A 163 6.13 5.66 -23.02
CA ILE A 163 7.32 6.49 -23.16
C ILE A 163 7.19 7.67 -22.18
N GLN A 164 7.94 7.61 -21.08
CA GLN A 164 7.96 8.68 -20.08
C GLN A 164 8.83 9.84 -20.57
N GLU A 165 8.24 10.94 -21.04
CA GLU A 165 8.95 12.19 -21.36
C GLU A 165 8.86 13.22 -20.22
N GLY A 166 9.99 13.84 -19.83
CA GLY A 166 10.04 14.93 -18.85
C GLY A 166 11.08 14.76 -17.72
N ALA A 167 11.28 15.83 -16.94
CA ALA A 167 12.11 15.80 -15.74
C ALA A 167 11.46 14.90 -14.68
N ARG A 168 12.19 13.88 -14.20
CA ARG A 168 11.71 12.86 -13.26
C ARG A 168 11.54 13.44 -11.86
N ARG A 169 10.42 14.10 -11.64
CA ARG A 169 9.97 14.45 -10.30
C ARG A 169 9.07 13.34 -9.78
N VAL A 170 9.34 12.87 -8.57
CA VAL A 170 8.48 11.94 -7.84
C VAL A 170 7.51 12.73 -6.98
N ALA A 171 6.22 12.39 -7.03
CA ALA A 171 5.25 12.83 -6.03
C ALA A 171 4.85 11.66 -5.14
N VAL A 172 4.93 11.85 -3.82
CA VAL A 172 4.31 10.92 -2.86
C VAL A 172 2.83 11.27 -2.79
N VAL A 173 1.97 10.47 -3.43
CA VAL A 173 0.54 10.79 -3.57
C VAL A 173 -0.26 10.48 -2.31
N GLY A 174 0.19 9.53 -1.51
CA GLY A 174 -0.44 9.20 -0.24
C GLY A 174 -0.14 7.79 0.24
N VAL A 175 -0.63 7.50 1.43
CA VAL A 175 -0.64 6.16 2.01
C VAL A 175 -2.03 5.89 2.55
N GLU A 176 -2.54 4.67 2.35
CA GLU A 176 -3.84 4.23 2.84
C GLU A 176 -3.73 3.03 3.80
N GLY A 177 -4.82 2.75 4.53
CA GLY A 177 -4.93 1.57 5.41
C GLY A 177 -4.23 1.66 6.78
N ALA A 178 -3.32 2.62 7.00
CA ALA A 178 -2.57 2.69 8.25
C ALA A 178 -3.42 3.25 9.42
N PRO A 179 -3.39 2.63 10.59
CA PRO A 179 -4.11 3.10 11.77
C PRO A 179 -3.49 4.35 12.38
N GLY A 180 -4.25 5.05 13.22
CA GLY A 180 -3.79 6.25 13.90
C GLY A 180 -3.42 7.37 12.93
N ASP A 181 -2.21 7.92 13.07
CA ASP A 181 -1.65 8.93 12.16
C ASP A 181 -0.80 8.36 11.00
N GLY A 182 -0.80 7.02 10.84
CA GLY A 182 0.13 6.28 9.98
C GLY A 182 0.17 6.75 8.54
N ASN A 183 -0.98 6.96 7.89
CA ASN A 183 -1.06 7.40 6.49
C ASN A 183 -0.28 8.70 6.28
N ARG A 184 -0.50 9.66 7.18
CA ARG A 184 0.15 10.97 7.13
C ARG A 184 1.60 10.91 7.60
N ALA A 185 1.93 10.03 8.54
CA ALA A 185 3.27 9.86 9.06
C ALA A 185 4.20 9.23 8.01
N LEU A 186 3.76 8.16 7.36
CA LEU A 186 4.50 7.46 6.31
C LEU A 186 4.69 8.33 5.07
N SER A 187 3.63 9.03 4.61
CA SER A 187 3.75 9.95 3.47
C SER A 187 4.81 11.02 3.74
N ARG A 188 4.76 11.67 4.91
CA ARG A 188 5.73 12.71 5.30
C ARG A 188 7.15 12.17 5.48
N ALA A 189 7.28 10.98 6.06
CA ALA A 189 8.57 10.31 6.21
C ALA A 189 9.19 9.99 4.85
N MET A 190 8.43 9.39 3.94
CA MET A 190 8.90 9.06 2.60
C MET A 190 9.33 10.31 1.82
N THR A 191 8.51 11.38 1.82
CA THR A 191 8.89 12.66 1.20
C THR A 191 10.20 13.20 1.78
N ALA A 192 10.35 13.22 3.11
CA ALA A 192 11.54 13.75 3.76
C ALA A 192 12.79 12.95 3.39
N VAL A 193 12.67 11.62 3.41
CA VAL A 193 13.80 10.75 3.16
C VAL A 193 14.22 10.76 1.68
N LEU A 194 13.27 10.77 0.74
CA LEU A 194 13.57 10.92 -0.70
C LEU A 194 14.26 12.25 -0.99
N LYS A 195 13.80 13.33 -0.35
CA LYS A 195 14.42 14.65 -0.44
C LYS A 195 15.86 14.64 0.09
N ASP A 196 16.08 14.04 1.26
CA ASP A 196 17.43 13.91 1.85
C ASP A 196 18.35 13.05 0.96
N ALA A 197 17.79 12.09 0.24
CA ALA A 197 18.49 11.24 -0.72
C ALA A 197 18.73 11.91 -2.09
N GLY A 198 18.30 13.16 -2.29
CA GLY A 198 18.50 13.92 -3.52
C GLY A 198 17.56 13.53 -4.68
N VAL A 199 16.50 12.78 -4.40
CA VAL A 199 15.48 12.45 -5.41
C VAL A 199 14.70 13.73 -5.76
N PRO A 200 14.59 14.13 -7.04
CA PRO A 200 13.80 15.29 -7.42
C PRO A 200 12.32 15.04 -7.08
N LEU A 201 11.71 15.94 -6.32
CA LEU A 201 10.31 15.85 -5.93
C LEU A 201 9.47 16.90 -6.65
N ALA A 202 8.22 16.56 -6.94
CA ALA A 202 7.23 17.52 -7.41
C ALA A 202 6.48 18.11 -6.21
N ASP A 203 6.07 19.37 -6.33
CA ASP A 203 5.25 20.02 -5.31
C ASP A 203 3.79 19.53 -5.37
N ALA A 204 3.32 19.13 -6.56
CA ALA A 204 1.99 18.58 -6.80
C ALA A 204 2.07 17.29 -7.66
N PRO A 205 1.16 16.31 -7.47
CA PRO A 205 1.14 15.07 -8.26
C PRO A 205 1.05 15.30 -9.77
N GLU A 206 0.30 16.28 -10.22
CA GLU A 206 0.15 16.66 -11.63
C GLU A 206 1.46 17.15 -12.28
N ASP A 207 2.43 17.59 -11.46
CA ASP A 207 3.75 18.02 -11.91
C ASP A 207 4.78 16.87 -11.86
N ALA A 208 4.39 15.68 -11.43
CA ALA A 208 5.27 14.53 -11.31
C ALA A 208 5.16 13.62 -12.53
N ALA A 209 6.31 13.15 -13.01
CA ALA A 209 6.35 12.07 -14.00
C ALA A 209 6.17 10.70 -13.33
N LEU A 210 6.39 10.62 -12.01
CA LEU A 210 6.33 9.40 -11.24
C LEU A 210 5.53 9.62 -9.95
N LEU A 211 4.63 8.70 -9.67
CA LEU A 211 3.77 8.72 -8.49
C LEU A 211 4.19 7.58 -7.55
N LEU A 212 4.39 7.89 -6.27
CA LEU A 212 4.67 6.91 -5.23
C LEU A 212 3.49 6.82 -4.27
N ALA A 213 2.79 5.68 -4.29
CA ALA A 213 1.67 5.38 -3.39
C ALA A 213 2.05 4.27 -2.41
N GLY A 214 1.42 4.24 -1.24
CA GLY A 214 1.58 3.16 -0.27
C GLY A 214 0.25 2.65 0.29
N ALA A 215 0.23 1.39 0.70
CA ALA A 215 -0.85 0.80 1.47
C ALA A 215 -0.29 0.06 2.67
N VAL A 216 -1.05 0.07 3.77
CA VAL A 216 -0.71 -0.63 5.00
C VAL A 216 -1.81 -1.60 5.35
N THR A 217 -1.42 -2.83 5.63
CA THR A 217 -2.31 -3.87 6.17
C THR A 217 -1.80 -4.33 7.52
N LEU A 218 -2.73 -4.66 8.42
CA LEU A 218 -2.42 -5.24 9.72
C LEU A 218 -3.19 -6.54 9.89
N ASP A 219 -2.46 -7.61 10.19
CA ASP A 219 -3.02 -8.92 10.49
C ASP A 219 -2.69 -9.30 11.93
N ALA A 220 -3.72 -9.58 12.73
CA ALA A 220 -3.52 -10.06 14.09
C ALA A 220 -2.83 -11.43 14.08
N LEU A 221 -1.83 -11.58 14.93
CA LEU A 221 -1.14 -12.84 15.19
C LEU A 221 -1.49 -13.33 16.59
N ASP A 222 -1.18 -14.60 16.87
CA ASP A 222 -1.27 -15.13 18.22
C ASP A 222 -0.30 -14.39 19.16
N ASP A 223 -0.50 -14.52 20.48
CA ASP A 223 0.36 -13.94 21.53
C ASP A 223 0.40 -12.40 21.61
N GLY A 224 -0.64 -11.72 21.10
CA GLY A 224 -0.74 -10.26 21.20
C GLY A 224 0.27 -9.52 20.32
N GLN A 225 0.63 -10.14 19.19
CA GLN A 225 1.40 -9.54 18.12
C GLN A 225 0.49 -9.20 16.93
N GLU A 226 0.94 -8.30 16.07
CA GLU A 226 0.33 -8.03 14.78
C GLU A 226 1.42 -7.95 13.71
N ARG A 227 1.15 -8.51 12.54
CA ARG A 227 1.96 -8.31 11.34
C ARG A 227 1.52 -7.02 10.69
N VAL A 228 2.46 -6.10 10.49
CA VAL A 228 2.27 -4.91 9.66
C VAL A 228 2.97 -5.14 8.33
N GLN A 229 2.23 -5.02 7.23
CA GLN A 229 2.77 -5.04 5.88
C GLN A 229 2.56 -3.66 5.26
N ILE A 230 3.60 -3.15 4.60
CA ILE A 230 3.60 -1.89 3.88
C ILE A 230 4.00 -2.18 2.45
N LEU A 231 3.05 -2.00 1.54
CA LEU A 231 3.28 -2.14 0.11
C LEU A 231 3.35 -0.76 -0.53
N TRP A 232 4.43 -0.50 -1.26
CA TRP A 232 4.62 0.72 -2.03
C TRP A 232 4.59 0.42 -3.53
N TRP A 233 4.04 1.34 -4.31
CA TRP A 233 4.03 1.27 -5.76
C TRP A 233 4.63 2.54 -6.33
N LEU A 234 5.65 2.37 -7.18
CA LEU A 234 6.11 3.43 -8.06
C LEU A 234 5.35 3.28 -9.38
N MET A 235 4.63 4.32 -9.75
CA MET A 235 3.83 4.39 -10.96
C MET A 235 4.33 5.53 -11.84
N ASP A 236 4.04 5.47 -13.13
CA ASP A 236 4.11 6.66 -13.97
C ASP A 236 2.92 7.60 -13.74
N GLY A 237 2.94 8.76 -14.41
CA GLY A 237 1.83 9.72 -14.39
C GLY A 237 0.52 9.14 -14.93
N ASP A 238 0.58 8.02 -15.64
CA ASP A 238 -0.59 7.31 -16.13
C ASP A 238 -1.14 6.30 -15.12
N GLY A 239 -0.42 6.04 -14.01
CA GLY A 239 -0.82 5.06 -13.01
C GLY A 239 -0.36 3.63 -13.33
N THR A 240 0.45 3.43 -14.37
CA THR A 240 1.11 2.15 -14.65
C THR A 240 2.17 1.88 -13.60
N VAL A 241 2.07 0.76 -12.90
CA VAL A 241 3.07 0.33 -11.93
C VAL A 241 4.36 -0.05 -12.64
N LEU A 242 5.43 0.68 -12.31
CA LEU A 242 6.79 0.44 -12.78
C LEU A 242 7.62 -0.37 -11.77
N GLY A 243 7.19 -0.42 -10.52
CA GLY A 243 7.86 -1.16 -9.45
C GLY A 243 7.03 -1.25 -8.18
N LYS A 244 7.26 -2.31 -7.40
CA LYS A 244 6.57 -2.57 -6.13
C LYS A 244 7.58 -2.86 -5.04
N LEU A 245 7.39 -2.31 -3.85
CA LEU A 245 8.24 -2.55 -2.70
C LEU A 245 7.40 -3.02 -1.53
N ASP A 246 7.67 -4.26 -1.10
CA ASP A 246 6.96 -4.93 -0.01
C ASP A 246 7.86 -4.95 1.23
N GLN A 247 7.33 -4.46 2.35
CA GLN A 247 8.00 -4.48 3.64
C GLN A 247 7.06 -5.04 4.69
N GLU A 248 7.49 -6.07 5.40
CA GLU A 248 6.75 -6.64 6.51
C GLU A 248 7.50 -6.50 7.84
N ASN A 249 6.73 -6.43 8.92
CA ASN A 249 7.26 -6.51 10.26
C ASN A 249 6.25 -7.08 11.26
N ILE A 250 6.74 -7.59 12.40
CA ILE A 250 5.90 -8.01 13.52
C ILE A 250 6.08 -7.00 14.65
N VAL A 251 4.95 -6.48 15.15
CA VAL A 251 4.91 -5.49 16.23
C VAL A 251 3.95 -5.92 17.33
N PRO A 252 4.06 -5.38 18.56
CA PRO A 252 3.05 -5.60 19.58
C PRO A 252 1.69 -5.06 19.12
N ALA A 253 0.63 -5.84 19.34
CA ALA A 253 -0.71 -5.49 18.90
C ALA A 253 -1.15 -4.11 19.42
N GLY A 254 -1.65 -3.27 18.50
CA GLY A 254 -2.12 -1.92 18.77
C GLY A 254 -1.03 -0.88 19.05
N SER A 255 0.25 -1.24 18.92
CA SER A 255 1.37 -0.29 19.11
C SER A 255 1.37 0.83 18.06
N LEU A 256 0.77 0.60 16.89
CA LEU A 256 0.65 1.57 15.79
C LEU A 256 -0.71 2.29 15.74
N ASN A 257 -1.60 2.05 16.70
CA ASN A 257 -2.97 2.59 16.67
C ASN A 257 -3.09 4.11 16.90
N GLN A 258 -2.01 4.76 17.36
CA GLN A 258 -2.01 6.20 17.63
C GLN A 258 -0.97 6.93 16.79
N ARG A 259 0.30 6.95 17.24
CA ARG A 259 1.35 7.75 16.62
C ARG A 259 2.46 6.85 16.12
N TRP A 260 2.67 6.84 14.82
CA TRP A 260 3.74 6.08 14.19
C TRP A 260 5.12 6.68 14.47
N GLY A 261 5.23 8.01 14.51
CA GLY A 261 6.45 8.70 14.91
C GLY A 261 7.70 8.20 14.18
N GLY A 262 8.72 7.78 14.93
CA GLY A 262 9.97 7.27 14.37
C GLY A 262 9.82 5.98 13.57
N ALA A 263 8.78 5.17 13.81
CA ALA A 263 8.55 3.95 13.06
C ALA A 263 8.26 4.24 11.58
N ALA A 264 7.53 5.31 11.28
CA ALA A 264 7.30 5.74 9.90
C ALA A 264 8.59 6.19 9.20
N TYR A 265 9.47 6.89 9.90
CA TYR A 265 10.78 7.31 9.36
C TYR A 265 11.69 6.12 9.11
N ASP A 266 11.79 5.18 10.07
CA ASP A 266 12.59 3.97 9.92
C ASP A 266 12.08 3.09 8.76
N ALA A 267 10.75 2.95 8.60
CA ALA A 267 10.14 2.25 7.47
C ALA A 267 10.47 2.91 6.12
N ALA A 268 10.31 4.24 6.02
CA ALA A 268 10.67 4.98 4.81
C ALA A 268 12.18 4.88 4.49
N LEU A 269 13.05 4.98 5.51
CA LEU A 269 14.49 4.91 5.36
C LEU A 269 14.96 3.55 4.84
N ALA A 270 14.29 2.46 5.21
CA ALA A 270 14.59 1.12 4.71
C ALA A 270 14.38 0.99 3.18
N ASN A 271 13.53 1.84 2.61
CA ASN A 271 13.03 1.72 1.25
C ASN A 271 13.77 2.61 0.22
N VAL A 272 14.55 3.58 0.68
CA VAL A 272 15.20 4.61 -0.17
C VAL A 272 16.07 4.03 -1.25
N ALA A 273 16.96 3.10 -0.86
CA ALA A 273 17.91 2.51 -1.76
C ALA A 273 17.21 1.72 -2.87
N ALA A 274 16.12 1.03 -2.53
CA ALA A 274 15.29 0.31 -3.51
C ALA A 274 14.58 1.28 -4.47
N VAL A 275 14.04 2.39 -3.96
CA VAL A 275 13.43 3.42 -4.83
C VAL A 275 14.46 4.02 -5.79
N GLN A 276 15.66 4.36 -5.31
CA GLN A 276 16.74 4.87 -6.16
C GLN A 276 17.15 3.85 -7.24
N GLU A 277 17.28 2.57 -6.89
CA GLU A 277 17.61 1.50 -7.85
C GLU A 277 16.53 1.36 -8.95
N ILE A 278 15.25 1.48 -8.59
CA ILE A 278 14.16 1.47 -9.58
C ILE A 278 14.27 2.70 -10.50
N LEU A 279 14.52 3.89 -9.94
CA LEU A 279 14.67 5.11 -10.74
C LEU A 279 15.83 4.99 -11.74
N ASP A 280 16.99 4.51 -11.28
CA ASP A 280 18.19 4.30 -12.10
C ASP A 280 17.92 3.30 -13.25
N ARG A 281 17.18 2.22 -12.98
CA ARG A 281 16.82 1.24 -14.02
C ARG A 281 15.85 1.81 -15.05
N ILE A 282 14.90 2.65 -14.63
CA ILE A 282 14.02 3.36 -15.57
C ILE A 282 14.85 4.36 -16.40
N ASP A 283 15.93 4.93 -15.87
CA ASP A 283 16.91 5.71 -16.65
C ASP A 283 17.62 4.88 -17.71
N GLU A 284 18.14 3.72 -17.35
CA GLU A 284 18.82 2.82 -18.29
C GLU A 284 17.89 2.37 -19.45
N ILE A 285 16.66 1.95 -19.14
CA ILE A 285 15.69 1.51 -20.15
C ILE A 285 15.34 2.65 -21.11
N ARG A 286 15.15 3.87 -20.57
CA ARG A 286 14.85 5.05 -21.39
C ARG A 286 15.99 5.37 -22.36
N ASP A 287 17.23 5.30 -21.89
CA ASP A 287 18.40 5.59 -22.72
C ASP A 287 18.54 4.60 -23.88
N ILE A 288 18.28 3.31 -23.62
CA ILE A 288 18.23 2.27 -24.67
C ILE A 288 17.14 2.58 -25.70
N GLN A 289 15.93 2.94 -25.25
CA GLN A 289 14.81 3.26 -26.15
C GLN A 289 15.10 4.50 -27.01
N ARG A 290 15.74 5.53 -26.45
CA ARG A 290 16.16 6.72 -27.21
C ARG A 290 17.16 6.37 -28.30
N GLN A 291 18.20 5.60 -27.97
CA GLN A 291 19.22 5.17 -28.94
C GLN A 291 18.64 4.33 -30.07
N ALA A 292 17.61 3.53 -29.79
CA ALA A 292 16.93 2.72 -30.81
C ALA A 292 16.04 3.54 -31.76
N THR A 293 15.63 4.74 -31.36
CA THR A 293 14.69 5.59 -32.11
C THR A 293 15.39 6.69 -32.91
N GLU A 294 16.68 6.95 -32.67
CA GLU A 294 17.48 7.85 -33.51
C GLU A 294 17.85 7.17 -34.84
N PRO A 295 17.50 7.76 -36.00
CA PRO A 295 17.88 7.20 -37.29
C PRO A 295 19.40 7.30 -37.42
N SER A 296 20.05 6.16 -37.71
CA SER A 296 21.48 6.13 -38.03
C SER A 296 21.74 7.05 -39.22
N LEU A 297 22.31 8.24 -38.96
CA LEU A 297 22.84 9.11 -40.00
C LEU A 297 24.14 8.48 -40.53
N ASN A 298 24.01 7.63 -41.54
CA ASN A 298 25.07 7.21 -42.45
C ASN A 298 24.68 7.59 -43.88
#